data_AF-A0A3D3IVI4-F1
#
_entry.id   AF-A0A3D3IVI4-F1
#
_cell.length_a   1.000
_cell.length_b   1.000
_cell.length_c   1.000
_cell.angle_alpha   90.00
_cell.angle_beta   90.00
_cell.angle_gamma   90.00
#
_symmetry.space_group_name_H-M   'P 1'
#
loop_
_entity.id
_entity.type
_entity.pdbx_description
1 polymer ?
#
loop_
_entity_poly.entity_id
_entity_poly.type
_entity_poly.pdbx_seq_one_letter_code
_entity_poly.pdbx_strand_id
1 'polypeptide(L)'
;MQNPQNSKKTARAVIIGIPFRNVEEAWFWFICAVEARRDGAVPGRGRGAVPRPCEPNDIYVTLERLYRNRRLRMEHMHVLSHYGRRRMPPEYHRRHEARAATLWREAMRELDVMLQRRGIVRNPLQITEVL
;
A
#
# COMPACT_ATOMS: atom_id res chain seq x y z
N MET A 1 21.44 5.96 -41.64
CA MET A 1 22.02 5.07 -40.61
C MET A 1 21.13 5.15 -39.36
N GLN A 2 20.15 4.26 -39.24
CA GLN A 2 19.45 4.00 -37.98
C GLN A 2 20.47 3.52 -36.94
N ASN A 3 20.38 4.01 -35.70
CA ASN A 3 20.88 3.28 -34.53
C ASN A 3 19.70 3.00 -33.59
N PRO A 4 19.41 1.74 -33.22
CA PRO A 4 18.16 1.34 -32.61
C PRO A 4 18.23 1.27 -31.07
N GLN A 5 17.11 1.60 -30.43
CA GLN A 5 16.58 0.99 -29.21
C GLN A 5 17.49 0.90 -27.98
N ASN A 6 17.31 1.82 -27.02
CA ASN A 6 17.50 1.51 -25.59
C ASN A 6 16.14 1.46 -24.91
N SER A 7 15.43 0.36 -25.17
CA SER A 7 14.26 -0.06 -24.40
C SER A 7 14.72 -0.25 -22.95
N LYS A 8 14.23 0.60 -22.05
CA LYS A 8 14.38 0.43 -20.61
C LYS A 8 13.67 -0.87 -20.23
N LYS A 9 14.42 -1.98 -20.28
CA LYS A 9 14.00 -3.30 -19.87
C LYS A 9 13.73 -3.22 -18.37
N THR A 10 12.47 -3.03 -18.00
CA THR A 10 12.00 -3.04 -16.61
C THR A 10 12.33 -4.41 -16.04
N ALA A 11 13.46 -4.53 -15.34
CA ALA A 11 13.78 -5.73 -14.61
C ALA A 11 12.65 -5.95 -13.59
N ARG A 12 11.86 -7.00 -13.79
CA ARG A 12 10.83 -7.44 -12.84
C ARG A 12 11.57 -7.81 -11.57
N ALA A 13 11.50 -6.95 -10.55
CA ALA A 13 12.12 -7.23 -9.26
C ALA A 13 11.63 -8.59 -8.77
N VAL A 14 12.56 -9.47 -8.38
CA VAL A 14 12.21 -10.74 -7.73
C VAL A 14 11.46 -10.38 -6.44
N ILE A 15 10.19 -10.75 -6.38
CA ILE A 15 9.35 -10.48 -5.21
C ILE A 15 9.60 -11.59 -4.20
N ILE A 16 10.36 -11.27 -3.15
CA ILE A 16 10.66 -12.20 -2.06
C ILE A 16 9.58 -12.02 -0.98
N GLY A 17 8.57 -12.89 -0.94
CA GLY A 17 7.52 -12.88 0.08
C GLY A 17 6.11 -13.07 -0.49
N ILE A 18 5.11 -13.12 0.40
CA ILE A 18 3.70 -13.34 0.05
C ILE A 18 2.98 -11.98 -0.06
N PRO A 19 2.48 -11.60 -1.25
CA PRO A 19 1.71 -10.37 -1.44
C PRO A 19 0.46 -10.30 -0.55
N PHE A 20 0.12 -9.10 -0.09
CA PHE A 20 -1.12 -8.85 0.62
C PHE A 20 -2.33 -9.16 -0.25
N ARG A 21 -3.40 -9.67 0.36
CA ARG A 21 -4.65 -9.99 -0.33
C ARG A 21 -5.27 -8.76 -0.98
N ASN A 22 -5.25 -7.64 -0.28
CA ASN A 22 -5.76 -6.36 -0.75
C ASN A 22 -4.98 -5.20 -0.12
N VAL A 23 -5.24 -4.00 -0.62
CA VAL A 23 -4.61 -2.76 -0.14
C VAL A 23 -4.92 -2.44 1.32
N GLU A 24 -6.11 -2.80 1.83
CA GLU A 24 -6.50 -2.55 3.21
C GLU A 24 -5.67 -3.39 4.19
N GLU A 25 -5.43 -4.67 3.87
CA GLU A 25 -4.54 -5.54 4.65
C GLU A 25 -3.13 -4.96 4.71
N ALA A 26 -2.60 -4.46 3.58
CA ALA A 26 -1.30 -3.80 3.52
C ALA A 26 -1.27 -2.51 4.34
N TRP A 27 -2.32 -1.69 4.25
CA TRP A 27 -2.46 -0.44 4.98
C TRP A 27 -2.47 -0.67 6.49
N PHE A 28 -3.29 -1.62 6.93
CA PHE A 28 -3.35 -1.99 8.34
C PHE A 28 -2.00 -2.56 8.78
N TRP A 29 -1.41 -3.51 8.05
CA TRP A 29 -0.08 -4.00 8.40
C TRP A 29 0.96 -2.85 8.57
N PHE A 30 0.94 -1.86 7.67
CA PHE A 30 1.78 -0.67 7.76
C PHE A 30 1.53 0.13 9.04
N ILE A 31 0.27 0.42 9.39
CA ILE A 31 -0.06 1.15 10.62
C ILE A 31 0.46 0.42 11.86
N CYS A 32 0.27 -0.89 11.96
CA CYS A 32 0.82 -1.68 13.07
C CYS A 32 2.34 -1.56 13.16
N ALA A 33 3.03 -1.60 12.02
CA ALA A 33 4.47 -1.50 12.00
C ALA A 33 4.97 -0.09 12.41
N VAL A 34 4.24 0.97 12.04
CA VAL A 34 4.53 2.34 12.47
C VAL A 34 4.30 2.52 13.96
N GLU A 35 3.20 2.00 14.49
CA GLU A 35 2.88 2.04 15.93
C GLU A 35 3.92 1.26 16.75
N ALA A 36 4.23 0.02 16.36
CA ALA A 36 5.26 -0.77 17.03
C ALA A 36 6.63 -0.07 17.04
N ARG A 37 7.03 0.58 15.93
CA ARG A 37 8.26 1.38 15.87
C ARG A 37 8.20 2.59 16.81
N ARG A 38 7.06 3.27 16.87
CA ARG A 38 6.83 4.40 17.80
C ARG A 38 6.95 3.95 19.26
N ASP A 39 6.50 2.74 19.56
CA ASP A 39 6.56 2.13 20.89
C ASP A 39 7.94 1.52 21.21
N GLY A 40 8.94 1.73 20.34
CA GLY A 40 10.33 1.31 20.58
C GLY A 40 10.63 -0.14 20.19
N ALA A 41 9.78 -0.79 19.39
CA ALA A 41 10.07 -2.15 18.92
C ALA A 41 11.36 -2.21 18.10
N VAL A 42 12.20 -3.19 18.41
CA VAL A 42 13.47 -3.42 17.72
C VAL A 42 13.21 -4.07 16.35
N PRO A 43 13.83 -3.57 15.26
CA PRO A 43 13.70 -4.17 13.93
C PRO A 43 14.02 -5.67 13.93
N GLY A 44 13.12 -6.49 13.38
CA GLY A 44 13.27 -7.95 13.31
C GLY A 44 12.61 -8.74 14.44
N ARG A 45 12.33 -8.11 15.59
CA ARG A 45 11.56 -8.71 16.68
C ARG A 45 10.07 -8.45 16.41
N GLY A 46 9.27 -9.51 16.28
CA GLY A 46 7.84 -9.38 15.97
C GLY A 46 7.51 -9.20 14.47
N ARG A 47 8.40 -9.58 13.54
CA ARG A 47 7.97 -9.82 12.16
C ARG A 47 6.83 -10.84 12.22
N GLY A 48 5.66 -10.48 11.69
CA GLY A 48 4.55 -11.42 11.59
C GLY A 48 5.01 -12.70 10.90
N ALA A 49 4.37 -13.83 11.21
CA ALA A 49 4.77 -15.16 10.73
C ALA A 49 4.85 -15.30 9.19
N VAL A 50 4.26 -14.35 8.46
CA VAL A 50 4.22 -14.32 7.00
C VAL A 50 5.28 -13.34 6.46
N PRO A 51 6.27 -13.80 5.67
CA PRO A 51 7.21 -12.90 5.00
C PRO A 51 6.47 -12.03 3.99
N ARG A 52 6.60 -10.70 4.13
CA ARG A 52 5.96 -9.72 3.23
C ARG A 52 6.96 -9.22 2.18
N PRO A 53 6.49 -8.92 0.96
CA PRO A 53 7.33 -8.48 -0.16
C PRO A 53 7.81 -7.02 -0.04
N CYS A 54 7.58 -6.36 1.08
CA CYS A 54 7.98 -4.98 1.32
C CYS A 54 8.24 -4.70 2.79
N GLU A 55 8.98 -3.64 3.04
CA GLU A 55 9.14 -3.01 4.34
C GLU A 55 8.12 -1.87 4.53
N PRO A 56 7.79 -1.47 5.77
CA PRO A 56 6.86 -0.37 6.02
C PRO A 56 7.25 0.94 5.32
N ASN A 57 8.55 1.16 5.13
CA ASN A 57 9.08 2.34 4.43
C ASN A 57 8.65 2.40 2.95
N ASP A 58 8.45 1.25 2.30
CA ASP A 58 8.03 1.21 0.90
C ASP A 58 6.61 1.77 0.72
N ILE A 59 5.73 1.51 1.69
CA ILE A 59 4.38 2.06 1.72
C ILE A 59 4.42 3.56 2.05
N TYR A 60 5.27 3.98 3.00
CA TYR A 60 5.47 5.40 3.32
C TYR A 60 5.93 6.21 2.11
N VAL A 61 6.99 5.77 1.41
CA VAL A 61 7.50 6.42 0.20
C VAL A 61 6.44 6.45 -0.91
N THR A 62 5.61 5.41 -1.01
CA THR A 62 4.51 5.37 -1.98
C THR A 62 3.44 6.41 -1.67
N LEU A 63 3.03 6.55 -0.40
CA LEU A 63 2.11 7.60 0.04
C LEU A 63 2.68 9.00 -0.24
N GLU A 64 3.95 9.22 0.10
CA GLU A 64 4.61 10.51 -0.11
C GLU A 64 4.58 10.90 -1.60
N ARG A 65 4.89 9.95 -2.50
CA ARG A 65 4.82 10.18 -3.95
C ARG A 65 3.40 10.51 -4.41
N LEU A 66 2.39 9.79 -3.91
CA LEU A 66 0.99 10.06 -4.25
C LEU A 66 0.54 11.44 -3.76
N TYR A 67 0.99 11.85 -2.57
CA TYR A 67 0.72 13.17 -2.01
C TYR A 67 1.38 14.29 -2.81
N ARG A 68 2.69 14.16 -3.10
CA ARG A 68 3.45 15.15 -3.89
C ARG A 68 2.87 15.33 -5.29
N ASN A 69 2.37 14.24 -5.89
CA ASN A 69 1.71 14.27 -7.20
C ASN A 69 0.22 14.65 -7.15
N ARG A 70 -0.29 15.11 -6.00
CA ARG A 70 -1.69 15.54 -5.76
C ARG A 70 -2.74 14.46 -6.03
N ARG A 71 -2.34 13.19 -6.10
CA ARG A 71 -3.27 12.04 -6.17
C ARG A 71 -3.89 11.77 -4.80
N LEU A 72 -3.15 12.06 -3.73
CA LEU A 72 -3.68 12.13 -2.38
C LEU A 72 -3.62 13.55 -1.85
N ARG A 73 -4.68 13.97 -1.16
CA ARG A 73 -4.79 15.26 -0.47
C ARG A 73 -4.66 15.07 1.04
N MET A 74 -4.49 16.16 1.77
CA MET A 74 -4.41 16.11 3.24
C MET A 74 -5.66 15.47 3.87
N GLU A 75 -6.84 15.71 3.31
CA GLU A 75 -8.10 15.07 3.75
C GLU A 75 -8.02 13.53 3.66
N HIS A 76 -7.43 12.99 2.60
CA HIS A 76 -7.20 11.55 2.47
C HIS A 76 -6.26 11.06 3.57
N MET A 77 -5.17 11.79 3.85
CA MET A 77 -4.20 11.40 4.88
C MET A 77 -4.80 11.40 6.29
N HIS A 78 -5.67 12.37 6.60
CA HIS A 78 -6.40 12.40 7.87
C HIS A 78 -7.33 11.21 8.03
N VAL A 79 -8.11 10.88 7.00
CA VAL A 79 -9.02 9.72 7.01
C VAL A 79 -8.24 8.42 7.13
N LEU A 80 -7.21 8.24 6.31
CA LEU A 80 -6.31 7.07 6.35
C LEU A 80 -5.70 6.86 7.74
N SER A 81 -5.21 7.94 8.36
CA SER A 81 -4.62 7.88 9.70
C SER A 81 -5.66 7.57 10.77
N HIS A 82 -6.82 8.21 10.74
CA HIS A 82 -7.88 8.03 11.73
C HIS A 82 -8.40 6.59 11.75
N TYR A 83 -8.77 6.06 10.58
CA TYR A 83 -9.33 4.72 10.44
C TYR A 83 -8.27 3.61 10.44
N GLY A 84 -7.04 3.93 10.02
CA GLY A 84 -5.89 3.05 10.12
C GLY A 84 -5.60 2.62 11.56
N ARG A 85 -5.53 3.58 12.49
CA ARG A 85 -5.31 3.31 13.94
C ARG A 85 -6.44 2.51 14.56
N ARG A 86 -7.68 2.71 14.09
CA ARG A 86 -8.87 1.95 14.51
C ARG A 86 -8.94 0.54 13.93
N ARG A 87 -8.04 0.17 13.01
CA ARG A 87 -8.02 -1.13 12.35
C ARG A 87 -9.31 -1.47 11.61
N MET A 88 -10.05 -0.45 11.18
CA MET A 88 -11.38 -0.63 10.62
C MET A 88 -11.66 0.50 9.62
N PRO A 89 -12.18 0.20 8.41
CA PRO A 89 -12.54 1.21 7.45
C PRO A 89 -13.82 1.96 7.87
N PRO A 90 -14.04 3.19 7.36
CA PRO A 90 -15.31 3.90 7.50
C PRO A 90 -16.50 3.17 6.89
N GLU A 91 -17.66 3.27 7.54
CA GLU A 91 -18.91 2.69 7.04
C GLU A 91 -19.72 3.68 6.17
N TYR A 92 -19.92 3.36 4.89
CA TYR A 92 -20.63 4.25 3.96
C TYR A 92 -22.08 4.57 4.35
N HIS A 93 -22.80 3.61 4.95
CA HIS A 93 -24.22 3.77 5.30
C HIS A 93 -24.45 4.65 6.53
N ARG A 94 -23.40 4.94 7.32
CA ARG A 94 -23.50 5.85 8.45
C ARG A 94 -23.32 7.29 7.94
N ARG A 95 -24.36 8.11 8.07
CA ARG A 95 -24.37 9.50 7.54
C ARG A 95 -23.14 10.33 7.95
N HIS A 96 -22.66 10.17 9.18
CA HIS A 96 -21.50 10.90 9.69
C HIS A 96 -20.16 10.37 9.14
N GLU A 97 -20.11 9.12 8.66
CA GLU A 97 -18.91 8.51 8.09
C GLU A 97 -18.90 8.54 6.55
N ALA A 98 -20.02 8.85 5.90
CA ALA A 98 -20.17 8.78 4.43
C ALA A 98 -19.06 9.54 3.68
N ARG A 99 -18.71 10.76 4.11
CA ARG A 99 -17.60 11.53 3.51
C ARG A 99 -16.25 10.84 3.72
N ALA A 100 -16.01 10.33 4.92
CA ALA A 100 -14.78 9.58 5.20
C ALA A 100 -14.72 8.28 4.39
N ALA A 101 -15.84 7.60 4.18
CA ALA A 101 -15.95 6.40 3.34
C ALA A 101 -15.59 6.68 1.88
N THR A 102 -16.00 7.82 1.33
CA THR A 102 -15.59 8.25 0.00
C THR A 102 -14.09 8.53 -0.07
N LEU A 103 -13.56 9.35 0.85
CA LEU A 103 -12.13 9.70 0.90
C LEU A 103 -11.23 8.47 1.12
N TRP A 104 -11.66 7.53 1.96
CA TRP A 104 -10.98 6.25 2.18
C TRP A 104 -10.91 5.44 0.90
N ARG A 105 -12.05 5.26 0.22
CA ARG A 105 -12.13 4.48 -1.01
C ARG A 105 -11.29 5.07 -2.14
N GLU A 106 -11.34 6.39 -2.30
CA GLU A 106 -10.46 7.12 -3.23
C GLU A 106 -9.00 6.83 -2.89
N ALA A 107 -8.60 7.01 -1.64
CA ALA A 107 -7.22 6.81 -1.22
C ALA A 107 -6.74 5.37 -1.41
N MET A 108 -7.56 4.39 -1.03
CA MET A 108 -7.28 2.97 -1.22
C MET A 108 -7.10 2.62 -2.70
N ARG A 109 -7.95 3.16 -3.59
CA ARG A 109 -7.81 2.94 -5.04
C ARG A 109 -6.47 3.47 -5.58
N GLU A 110 -6.09 4.69 -5.19
CA GLU A 110 -4.83 5.29 -5.65
C GLU A 110 -3.60 4.51 -5.15
N LEU A 111 -3.66 4.03 -3.90
CA LEU A 111 -2.61 3.23 -3.29
C LEU A 111 -2.53 1.81 -3.89
N ASP A 112 -3.68 1.16 -4.09
CA ASP A 112 -3.79 -0.21 -4.62
C ASP A 112 -3.09 -0.34 -5.97
N VAL A 113 -3.36 0.59 -6.89
CA VAL A 113 -2.71 0.61 -8.22
C VAL A 113 -1.18 0.65 -8.11
N MET A 114 -0.64 1.40 -7.15
CA MET A 114 0.81 1.51 -6.96
C MET A 114 1.40 0.27 -6.30
N LEU A 115 0.72 -0.31 -5.31
CA LEU A 115 1.19 -1.51 -4.62
C LEU A 115 1.09 -2.76 -5.50
N GLN A 116 0.07 -2.88 -6.35
CA GLN A 116 -0.04 -3.95 -7.34
C GLN A 116 1.07 -3.91 -8.37
N ARG A 117 1.43 -2.71 -8.88
CA ARG A 117 2.54 -2.56 -9.84
C ARG A 117 3.90 -2.97 -9.25
N ARG A 118 4.04 -2.91 -7.94
CA ARG A 118 5.23 -3.37 -7.19
C ARG A 118 5.10 -4.82 -6.71
N GLY A 119 3.96 -5.47 -6.98
CA GLY A 119 3.56 -6.80 -6.48
C GLY A 119 3.56 -6.93 -4.95
N ILE A 120 3.34 -5.82 -4.25
CA ILE A 120 3.13 -5.79 -2.80
C ILE A 120 1.72 -6.30 -2.46
N VAL A 121 0.74 -5.90 -3.27
CA VAL A 121 -0.65 -6.39 -3.20
C VAL A 121 -0.90 -7.29 -4.41
N ARG A 122 -1.69 -8.36 -4.22
CA ARG A 122 -2.11 -9.24 -5.32
C ARG A 122 -2.77 -8.44 -6.43
N ASN A 123 -2.32 -8.65 -7.66
CA ASN A 123 -2.98 -8.11 -8.84
C ASN A 123 -3.79 -9.22 -9.50
N PRO A 124 -5.13 -9.15 -9.52
CA PRO A 124 -5.98 -10.19 -10.10
C PRO A 124 -5.80 -10.32 -11.62
N LEU A 125 -5.26 -9.30 -12.28
CA LEU A 125 -5.01 -9.31 -13.73
C LEU A 125 -3.62 -9.87 -14.08
N GLN A 126 -2.75 -10.08 -13.09
CA GLN A 126 -1.53 -10.87 -13.30
C GLN A 126 -1.88 -12.35 -13.20
N ILE A 127 -2.40 -12.91 -14.29
CA ILE A 127 -2.40 -14.35 -14.50
C ILE A 127 -0.94 -14.78 -14.38
N THR A 128 -0.64 -15.50 -13.31
CA THR A 128 0.66 -16.14 -13.16
C THR A 128 0.51 -17.42 -13.96
N GLU A 129 1.11 -17.48 -15.15
CA GLU A 129 1.40 -18.76 -15.80
C GLU A 129 2.31 -19.52 -14.85
N VAL A 130 1.70 -20.42 -14.08
CA VAL A 130 2.41 -21.41 -13.28
C VAL A 130 2.64 -22.59 -14.23
N LEU A 131 3.88 -22.75 -14.68
CA LEU A 131 4.35 -24.00 -15.28
C LEU A 131 4.58 -25.04 -14.18
#